data_AF-A0A9Q0NQD2-F1
#
_entry.id   AF-A0A9Q0NQD2-F1
#
_cell.length_a   1.000
_cell.length_b   1.000
_cell.length_c   1.000
_cell.angle_alpha   90.00
_cell.angle_beta   90.00
_cell.angle_gamma   90.00
#
_symmetry.space_group_name_H-M   'P 1'
#
loop_
_entity.id
_entity.type
_entity.pdbx_description
1 polymer ?
#
loop_
_entity_poly.entity_id
_entity_poly.type
_entity_poly.pdbx_seq_one_letter_code
_entity_poly.pdbx_strand_id
1 'polypeptide(L)'
;MFVYEPNLSTYHDLLKTLKVTPPTLFAEQDFLNMFFRDVYKPIPSDYNLVMAMLWRHPENIYLDHVKVVHYCAAGSKPWRYTGKEENMDREDIKILVQKWWDIYNDESLDYKNTVVASSGSELQPILEALYEADAGHFFSAPSAA
;
A
#
# COMPACT_ATOMS: atom_id res chain seq x y z
N MET A 1 4.81 -5.01 -2.07
CA MET A 1 5.63 -4.00 -2.77
C MET A 1 6.38 -4.69 -3.91
N PHE A 2 6.44 -4.07 -5.08
CA PHE A 2 7.24 -4.54 -6.22
C PHE A 2 7.68 -3.33 -7.07
N VAL A 3 8.67 -3.53 -7.93
CA VAL A 3 9.15 -2.51 -8.88
C VAL A 3 8.78 -2.95 -10.29
N TYR A 4 8.25 -2.05 -11.10
CA TYR A 4 7.87 -2.34 -12.48
C TYR A 4 8.11 -1.13 -13.39
N GLU A 5 8.14 -1.39 -14.69
CA GLU A 5 8.17 -0.37 -15.74
C GLU A 5 6.77 -0.26 -16.37
N PRO A 6 6.14 0.93 -16.38
CA PRO A 6 4.86 1.12 -17.04
C PRO A 6 4.95 0.79 -18.53
N ASN A 7 4.12 -0.15 -18.99
CA ASN A 7 4.13 -0.63 -20.36
C ASN A 7 2.72 -1.01 -20.83
N LEU A 8 2.28 -0.45 -21.96
CA LEU A 8 0.91 -0.66 -22.45
C LEU A 8 0.66 -2.11 -22.90
N SER A 9 1.67 -2.80 -23.45
CA SER A 9 1.56 -4.21 -23.79
C SER A 9 1.37 -5.05 -22.54
N THR A 10 2.20 -4.83 -21.52
CA THR A 10 2.08 -5.52 -20.22
C THR A 10 0.71 -5.27 -19.58
N TYR A 11 0.18 -4.04 -19.65
CA TYR A 11 -1.17 -3.73 -19.18
C TYR A 11 -2.24 -4.58 -19.90
N HIS A 12 -2.21 -4.66 -21.23
CA HIS A 12 -3.17 -5.45 -21.99
C HIS A 12 -3.04 -6.95 -21.70
N ASP A 13 -1.82 -7.45 -21.56
CA ASP A 13 -1.56 -8.85 -21.21
C ASP A 13 -2.04 -9.19 -19.79
N LEU A 14 -1.82 -8.30 -18.82
CA LEU A 14 -2.37 -8.43 -17.46
C LEU A 14 -3.89 -8.51 -17.50
N LEU A 15 -4.56 -7.57 -18.19
CA LEU A 15 -6.03 -7.54 -18.27
C LEU A 15 -6.59 -8.79 -18.98
N LYS A 16 -5.93 -9.26 -20.04
CA LYS A 16 -6.34 -10.47 -20.75
C LYS A 16 -6.20 -11.72 -19.87
N THR A 17 -5.08 -11.83 -19.15
CA THR A 17 -4.83 -12.95 -18.23
C THR A 17 -5.80 -12.93 -17.04
N LEU A 18 -6.07 -11.74 -16.48
CA LEU A 18 -6.97 -11.57 -15.34
C LEU A 18 -8.38 -12.09 -15.65
N LYS A 19 -8.91 -11.81 -16.85
CA LYS A 19 -10.26 -12.24 -17.28
C LYS A 19 -10.48 -13.75 -17.26
N VAL A 20 -9.41 -14.54 -17.38
CA VAL A 20 -9.47 -16.01 -17.42
C VAL A 20 -8.87 -16.67 -16.17
N THR A 21 -8.33 -15.87 -15.24
CA THR A 21 -7.72 -16.41 -14.02
C THR A 21 -8.78 -16.63 -12.94
N PRO A 22 -8.88 -17.85 -12.38
CA PRO A 22 -9.73 -18.10 -11.21
C PRO A 22 -9.27 -17.26 -10.01
N PRO A 23 -10.19 -16.63 -9.26
CA PRO A 23 -9.83 -15.82 -8.09
C PRO A 23 -9.27 -16.70 -6.96
N THR A 24 -8.31 -16.15 -6.22
CA THR A 24 -7.74 -16.76 -5.01
C THR A 24 -8.02 -15.90 -3.78
N LEU A 25 -7.72 -16.41 -2.58
CA LEU A 25 -7.84 -15.64 -1.33
C LEU A 25 -6.87 -14.45 -1.26
N PHE A 26 -5.77 -14.50 -2.03
CA PHE A 26 -4.80 -13.40 -2.16
C PHE A 26 -4.78 -12.90 -3.60
N ALA A 27 -5.96 -12.52 -4.11
CA ALA A 27 -6.25 -12.34 -5.53
C ALA A 27 -5.14 -11.62 -6.33
N GLU A 28 -4.78 -10.39 -5.96
CA GLU A 28 -3.76 -9.64 -6.70
C GLU A 28 -2.36 -10.26 -6.54
N GLN A 29 -1.97 -10.63 -5.32
CA GLN A 29 -0.63 -11.14 -5.04
C GLN A 29 -0.36 -12.47 -5.76
N ASP A 30 -1.31 -13.41 -5.69
CA ASP A 30 -1.17 -14.72 -6.35
C ASP A 30 -1.21 -14.56 -7.88
N PHE A 31 -2.09 -13.70 -8.38
CA PHE A 31 -2.18 -13.40 -9.81
C PHE A 31 -0.86 -12.86 -10.35
N LEU A 32 -0.30 -11.83 -9.70
CA LEU A 32 0.97 -11.21 -10.11
C LEU A 32 2.14 -12.19 -9.97
N ASN A 33 2.18 -13.01 -8.92
CA ASN A 33 3.18 -14.06 -8.77
C ASN A 33 3.14 -15.04 -9.94
N MET A 34 1.96 -15.49 -10.36
CA MET A 34 1.82 -16.43 -11.47
C MET A 34 2.09 -15.79 -12.83
N PHE A 35 1.70 -14.52 -13.01
CA PHE A 35 1.93 -13.76 -14.25
C PHE A 35 3.42 -13.46 -14.46
N PHE A 36 4.14 -13.04 -13.42
CA PHE A 36 5.56 -12.65 -13.48
C PHE A 36 6.54 -13.74 -13.03
N ARG A 37 6.10 -14.99 -12.84
CA ARG A 37 6.93 -16.09 -12.30
C ARG A 37 8.28 -16.27 -13.00
N ASP A 38 8.32 -16.04 -14.32
CA ASP A 38 9.51 -16.28 -15.15
C ASP A 38 10.54 -15.14 -15.08
N VAL A 39 10.16 -13.98 -14.51
CA VAL A 39 11.01 -12.78 -14.39
C VAL A 39 11.15 -12.30 -12.94
N TYR A 40 10.61 -13.06 -11.99
CA TYR A 40 10.60 -12.70 -10.57
C TYR A 40 12.02 -12.53 -10.02
N LYS A 41 12.22 -11.42 -9.29
CA LYS A 41 13.44 -11.14 -8.53
C LYS A 41 13.04 -10.77 -7.11
N PRO A 42 13.50 -11.50 -6.08
CA PRO A 42 13.14 -11.19 -4.70
C PRO A 42 13.75 -9.86 -4.28
N ILE A 43 12.97 -9.09 -3.52
CA ILE A 43 13.44 -7.87 -2.85
C ILE A 43 13.71 -8.25 -1.38
N PRO A 44 14.78 -7.72 -0.74
CA PRO A 44 15.00 -7.93 0.68
C PRO A 44 13.80 -7.52 1.54
N SER A 45 13.56 -8.26 2.63
CA SER A 45 12.45 -8.01 3.57
C SER A 45 12.46 -6.60 4.13
N ASP A 46 13.64 -5.98 4.26
CA ASP A 46 13.78 -4.62 4.79
C ASP A 46 13.03 -3.57 3.94
N TYR A 47 12.83 -3.83 2.65
CA TYR A 47 12.06 -2.96 1.75
C TYR A 47 10.57 -3.33 1.67
N ASN A 48 10.12 -4.38 2.35
CA ASN A 48 8.71 -4.78 2.40
C ASN A 48 8.48 -5.68 3.62
N LEU A 49 8.66 -5.15 4.83
CA LEU A 49 8.51 -5.95 6.04
C LEU A 49 7.05 -6.36 6.18
N VAL A 50 6.76 -7.61 5.83
CA VAL A 50 5.49 -8.26 6.15
C VAL A 50 5.43 -8.40 7.66
N MET A 51 4.57 -7.62 8.31
CA MET A 51 4.63 -7.41 9.76
C MET A 51 4.59 -8.71 10.59
N ALA A 52 3.92 -9.74 10.07
CA ALA A 52 3.88 -11.07 10.69
C ALA A 52 5.25 -11.72 10.92
N MET A 53 6.28 -11.30 10.19
CA MET A 53 7.64 -11.79 10.37
C MET A 53 8.22 -11.42 11.74
N LEU A 54 7.72 -10.37 12.41
CA LEU A 54 8.17 -9.95 13.74
C LEU A 54 7.93 -11.01 14.82
N TRP A 55 6.94 -11.89 14.64
CA TRP A 55 6.64 -12.96 15.60
C TRP A 55 6.75 -14.36 15.00
N ARG A 56 6.75 -14.50 13.67
CA ARG A 56 6.98 -15.78 12.98
C ARG A 56 8.47 -16.12 12.86
N HIS A 57 9.29 -15.12 12.59
CA HIS A 57 10.74 -15.27 12.37
C HIS A 57 11.51 -14.07 12.96
N PRO A 58 11.36 -13.77 14.26
CA PRO A 58 12.01 -12.63 14.91
C PRO A 58 13.54 -12.64 14.75
N GLU A 59 14.15 -13.83 14.65
CA GLU A 59 15.58 -14.03 14.44
C GLU A 59 16.11 -13.44 13.13
N ASN A 60 15.23 -13.21 12.15
CA ASN A 60 15.58 -12.70 10.83
C ASN A 60 15.25 -11.21 10.65
N ILE A 61 14.70 -10.56 11.67
CA ILE A 61 14.26 -9.16 11.58
C ILE A 61 15.13 -8.25 12.44
N TYR A 62 15.85 -7.36 11.77
CA TYR A 62 16.58 -6.25 12.39
C TYR A 62 15.79 -4.96 12.16
N LEU A 63 14.91 -4.60 13.09
CA LEU A 63 13.98 -3.49 12.94
C LEU A 63 14.63 -2.16 12.52
N ASP A 64 15.84 -1.88 13.00
CA ASP A 64 16.57 -0.66 12.66
C ASP A 64 17.03 -0.59 11.19
N HIS A 65 17.08 -1.73 10.49
CA HIS A 65 17.43 -1.81 9.07
C HIS A 65 16.20 -1.70 8.15
N VAL A 66 14.99 -1.82 8.71
CA VAL A 66 13.74 -1.82 7.95
C VAL A 66 13.46 -0.43 7.39
N LYS A 67 13.16 -0.39 6.09
CA LYS A 67 12.88 0.83 5.32
C LYS A 67 11.39 1.01 5.02
N VAL A 68 10.65 -0.10 4.87
CA VAL A 68 9.22 -0.08 4.57
C VAL A 68 8.52 -1.15 5.39
N VAL A 69 7.48 -0.74 6.12
CA VAL A 69 6.61 -1.63 6.90
C VAL A 69 5.30 -1.86 6.16
N HIS A 70 4.92 -3.12 6.00
CA HIS A 70 3.63 -3.52 5.44
C HIS A 70 2.70 -4.01 6.55
N TYR A 71 1.79 -3.11 6.98
CA TYR A 71 0.74 -3.40 7.96
C TYR A 71 -0.36 -4.29 7.36
N CYS A 72 -0.07 -5.57 7.16
CA CYS A 72 -0.95 -6.54 6.48
C CYS A 72 -1.68 -7.51 7.42
N ALA A 73 -1.32 -7.55 8.70
CA ALA A 73 -1.97 -8.43 9.68
C ALA A 73 -3.29 -7.82 10.17
N ALA A 74 -4.24 -8.66 10.59
CA ALA A 74 -5.47 -8.19 11.23
C ALA A 74 -5.14 -7.30 12.44
N GLY A 75 -5.85 -6.17 12.57
CA GLY A 75 -5.60 -5.18 13.64
C GLY A 75 -4.37 -4.29 13.45
N SER A 76 -3.52 -4.57 12.46
CA SER A 76 -2.25 -3.82 12.29
C SER A 76 -2.39 -2.47 11.61
N LYS A 77 -3.52 -2.19 10.95
CA LYS A 77 -3.75 -0.92 10.25
C LYS A 77 -3.66 0.24 11.27
N PRO A 78 -2.68 1.15 11.18
CA PRO A 78 -2.42 2.14 12.23
C PRO A 78 -3.65 3.00 12.58
N TRP A 79 -4.44 3.39 11.58
CA TRP A 79 -5.67 4.18 11.74
C TRP A 79 -6.87 3.41 12.35
N ARG A 80 -6.76 2.10 12.55
CA ARG A 80 -7.76 1.25 13.23
C ARG A 80 -7.16 0.46 14.39
N TYR A 81 -5.93 0.80 14.79
CA TYR A 81 -5.20 0.01 15.76
C TYR A 81 -5.86 0.10 17.14
N THR A 82 -6.20 -1.05 17.73
CA THR A 82 -6.76 -1.13 19.08
C THR A 82 -5.83 -1.80 20.08
N GLY A 83 -4.81 -2.52 19.59
CA GLY A 83 -3.91 -3.33 20.40
C GLY A 83 -4.51 -4.62 20.95
N LYS A 84 -5.74 -5.00 20.53
CA LYS A 84 -6.46 -6.17 21.08
C LYS A 84 -6.35 -7.42 20.22
N GLU A 85 -6.08 -7.26 18.93
CA GLU A 85 -5.92 -8.36 17.99
C GLU A 85 -4.62 -9.14 18.28
N GLU A 86 -4.54 -10.37 17.76
CA GLU A 86 -3.43 -11.28 18.03
C GLU A 86 -2.06 -10.64 17.72
N ASN A 87 -1.14 -10.71 18.68
CA ASN A 87 0.20 -10.11 18.62
C ASN A 87 0.24 -8.57 18.61
N MET A 88 -0.90 -7.86 18.55
CA MET A 88 -0.90 -6.39 18.51
C MET A 88 -0.53 -5.76 19.86
N ASP A 89 -0.42 -6.52 20.94
CA ASP A 89 0.01 -6.03 22.25
C ASP A 89 1.54 -5.83 22.36
N ARG A 90 2.31 -6.29 21.36
CA ARG A 90 3.77 -6.24 21.34
C ARG A 90 4.32 -4.81 21.26
N GLU A 91 5.49 -4.62 21.88
CA GLU A 91 6.13 -3.32 21.97
C GLU A 91 6.69 -2.83 20.63
N ASP A 92 7.29 -3.72 19.86
CA ASP A 92 7.79 -3.40 18.51
C ASP A 92 6.66 -2.89 17.59
N ILE A 93 5.48 -3.51 17.64
CA ILE A 93 4.31 -3.06 16.87
C ILE A 93 3.81 -1.70 17.35
N LYS A 94 3.72 -1.46 18.66
CA LYS A 94 3.32 -0.14 19.20
C LYS A 94 4.25 0.97 18.72
N ILE A 95 5.56 0.72 18.71
CA ILE A 95 6.56 1.67 18.18
C ILE A 95 6.31 1.95 16.69
N LEU A 96 6.06 0.91 15.89
CA LEU A 96 5.77 1.09 14.45
C LEU A 96 4.46 1.83 14.21
N VAL A 97 3.42 1.57 14.99
CA VAL A 97 2.14 2.30 14.91
C VAL A 97 2.32 3.75 15.32
N GLN A 98 3.09 4.02 16.38
CA GLN A 98 3.38 5.38 16.82
C GLN A 98 4.13 6.17 15.74
N LYS A 99 5.18 5.59 15.13
CA LYS A 99 5.90 6.22 14.01
C LYS A 99 4.97 6.60 12.84
N TRP A 100 3.95 5.80 12.55
CA TRP A 100 2.96 6.13 11.53
C TRP A 100 2.10 7.34 11.93
N TRP A 101 1.64 7.37 13.19
CA TRP A 101 0.86 8.49 13.72
C TRP A 101 1.67 9.77 13.86
N ASP A 102 2.96 9.69 14.18
CA ASP A 102 3.87 10.84 14.23
C ASP A 102 3.92 11.53 12.86
N ILE A 103 3.98 10.75 11.77
CA ILE A 103 3.93 11.28 10.40
C ILE A 103 2.55 11.83 10.07
N TYR A 104 1.47 11.10 10.39
CA TYR A 104 0.11 11.53 10.08
C TYR A 104 -0.27 12.84 10.80
N ASN A 105 0.18 13.02 12.04
CA ASN A 105 -0.10 14.22 12.84
C ASN A 105 0.90 15.36 12.60
N ASP A 106 1.90 15.16 11.73
CA ASP A 106 2.83 16.23 11.36
C ASP A 106 2.17 17.16 10.34
N GLU A 107 1.51 18.21 10.84
CA GLU A 107 0.86 19.25 10.03
C GLU A 107 1.84 19.94 9.04
N SER A 108 3.16 19.84 9.24
CA SER A 108 4.13 20.38 8.28
C SER A 108 4.15 19.62 6.95
N LEU A 109 3.71 18.35 6.96
CA LEU A 109 3.56 17.49 5.80
C LEU A 109 2.21 17.63 5.12
N ASP A 110 1.27 18.38 5.71
CA ASP A 110 -0.03 18.61 5.11
C ASP A 110 0.13 19.23 3.72
N TYR A 111 -0.72 18.76 2.80
CA TYR A 111 -0.76 19.29 1.44
C TYR A 111 -1.14 20.78 1.48
N LYS A 112 -0.15 21.64 1.28
CA LYS A 112 -0.36 23.07 1.12
C LYS A 112 -0.88 23.31 -0.28
N ASN A 113 -2.18 23.56 -0.39
CA ASN A 113 -2.81 23.91 -1.66
C ASN A 113 -2.33 25.31 -2.10
N THR A 114 -1.14 25.40 -2.70
CA THR A 114 -0.55 26.64 -3.20
C THR A 114 -1.32 27.24 -4.37
N VAL A 115 -2.33 26.53 -4.90
CA VAL A 115 -3.21 26.99 -5.99
C VAL A 115 -4.04 28.21 -5.59
N VAL A 116 -4.30 28.45 -4.30
CA VAL A 116 -4.98 29.69 -3.87
C VAL A 116 -4.03 30.89 -3.91
N ALA A 117 -2.71 30.68 -3.86
CA ALA A 117 -1.71 31.75 -3.94
C ALA A 117 -1.22 32.05 -5.37
N SER A 118 -1.43 31.14 -6.31
CA SER A 118 -1.12 31.33 -7.73
C SER A 118 -2.36 31.07 -8.58
N SER A 119 -3.17 32.11 -8.72
CA SER A 119 -4.17 32.25 -9.79
C SER A 119 -3.48 32.25 -11.16
N GLY A 120 -3.04 31.07 -11.59
CA GLY A 120 -2.46 30.81 -12.91
C GLY A 120 -3.30 29.75 -13.63
N SER A 121 -3.84 30.14 -14.77
CA SER A 121 -4.72 29.42 -15.71
C SER A 121 -4.33 27.97 -16.10
N GLU A 122 -3.20 27.43 -15.63
CA GLU A 122 -2.59 26.20 -16.14
C GLU A 122 -3.12 24.92 -15.50
N LEU A 123 -3.72 24.99 -14.30
CA LEU A 123 -4.22 23.81 -13.57
C LEU A 123 -5.70 23.51 -13.78
N GLN A 124 -6.44 24.41 -14.42
CA GLN A 124 -7.88 24.22 -14.71
C GLN A 124 -8.18 22.93 -15.51
N PRO A 125 -7.42 22.56 -16.55
CA PRO A 125 -7.71 21.34 -17.32
C PRO A 125 -7.55 20.07 -16.49
N ILE A 126 -6.60 20.06 -15.54
CA ILE A 126 -6.34 18.92 -14.65
C ILE A 126 -7.45 18.80 -13.61
N LEU A 127 -7.88 19.93 -13.03
CA LEU A 127 -9.01 19.99 -12.12
C LEU A 127 -10.31 19.54 -12.78
N GLU A 128 -10.61 20.01 -14.00
CA GLU A 128 -11.78 19.58 -14.78
C GLU A 128 -11.74 18.08 -15.08
N ALA A 129 -10.59 17.54 -15.51
CA ALA A 129 -10.44 16.12 -15.77
C ALA A 129 -10.61 15.25 -14.50
N LEU A 130 -10.15 15.72 -13.34
CA LEU A 130 -10.36 15.04 -12.06
C LEU A 130 -11.84 15.07 -11.63
N TYR A 131 -12.53 16.20 -11.81
CA TYR A 131 -13.97 16.32 -11.54
C TYR A 131 -14.81 15.42 -12.45
N GLU A 132 -14.46 15.30 -13.74
CA GLU A 132 -15.12 14.37 -14.65
C GLU A 132 -14.85 12.90 -14.28
N ALA A 133 -13.64 12.57 -13.81
CA ALA A 133 -13.30 11.23 -13.36
C ALA A 133 -14.01 10.82 -12.06
N ASP A 134 -14.26 11.78 -11.16
CA ASP A 134 -14.97 11.58 -9.88
C ASP A 134 -16.50 11.41 -10.05
N ALA A 135 -17.04 11.68 -11.25
CA ALA A 135 -18.45 11.45 -11.58
C ALA A 135 -18.82 9.96 -11.76
N GLY A 136 -17.84 9.04 -11.66
CA GLY A 136 -18.05 7.60 -11.69
C GLY A 136 -18.35 7.02 -10.31
N HIS A 137 -19.42 6.23 -10.20
CA HIS A 137 -19.91 5.61 -8.96
C HIS A 137 -18.82 5.22 -7.95
N PHE A 138 -18.84 5.89 -6.79
CA PHE A 138 -18.11 5.46 -5.61
C PHE A 138 -18.59 4.07 -5.20
N PHE A 139 -17.76 3.06 -5.45
CA PHE A 139 -17.95 1.74 -4.87
C PHE A 139 -17.36 1.76 -3.46
N SER A 140 -18.15 1.39 -2.46
CA SER A 140 -17.63 1.16 -1.12
C SER A 140 -16.51 0.11 -1.20
N ALA A 141 -15.31 0.49 -0.77
CA ALA A 141 -14.20 -0.46 -0.68
C ALA A 141 -14.63 -1.63 0.23
N PRO A 142 -14.35 -2.89 -0.14
CA PRO A 142 -14.61 -4.02 0.74
C PRO A 142 -13.91 -3.80 2.07
N SER A 143 -14.47 -4.37 3.15
CA SER A 143 -13.77 -4.42 4.43
C SER A 143 -12.45 -5.15 4.22
N ALA A 144 -11.33 -4.42 4.28
CA ALA A 144 -10.02 -5.04 4.39
C ALA A 144 -10.00 -5.85 5.70
N ALA A 145 -9.62 -7.12 5.59
CA ALA A 145 -9.44 -8.04 6.70
C ALA A 145 -8.45 -7.51 7.76
#